data_AF-A0A350JJ95-F1
#
_entry.id   AF-A0A350JJ95-F1
#
_cell.length_a   1.000
_cell.length_b   1.000
_cell.length_c   1.000
_cell.angle_alpha   90.00
_cell.angle_beta   90.00
_cell.angle_gamma   90.00
#
_symmetry.space_group_name_H-M   'P 1'
#
loop_
_entity.id
_entity.type
_entity.pdbx_description
1 polymer ?
#
loop_
_entity_poly.entity_id
_entity_poly.type
_entity_poly.pdbx_seq_one_letter_code
_entity_poly.pdbx_strand_id
1 'polypeptide(L)'
;MKTINNHIFEKSKAIQLTSALSIRQIFRIDLDEYVVASSDLSKIHYRFISAEFSLFMRTIELDVVDLDVVEIKSLCCIEMTIIEVHIFLASRKIMSFRDDGKLRITCGVEMPDGYYDQNWTVAAELFDLPMIEPFDRMMMSENVIREVASFIDKIGAQAVLRRLWLDQNSASKPKDKFELIHTRVNGEFLNFGSQEQACGRVAFLTTIEMHELGCE
;
A
#
# COMPACT_ATOMS: atom_id res chain seq x y z
N MET A 1 -4.01 -18.21 -22.02
CA MET A 1 -3.76 -16.99 -22.83
C MET A 1 -2.56 -17.23 -23.74
N LYS A 2 -2.64 -16.84 -25.02
CA LYS A 2 -1.55 -17.06 -25.99
C LYS A 2 -0.91 -15.72 -26.39
N THR A 3 0.35 -15.53 -26.00
CA THR A 3 1.16 -14.38 -26.47
C THR A 3 1.31 -14.41 -27.98
N ILE A 4 1.17 -13.25 -28.61
CA ILE A 4 1.40 -13.09 -30.04
C ILE A 4 2.35 -11.92 -30.29
N ASN A 5 3.07 -11.98 -31.40
CA ASN A 5 4.09 -10.97 -31.72
C ASN A 5 3.48 -9.57 -31.87
N ASN A 6 4.22 -8.56 -31.40
CA ASN A 6 3.88 -7.14 -31.48
C ASN A 6 4.05 -6.55 -32.90
N HIS A 7 3.62 -7.25 -33.95
CA HIS A 7 3.63 -6.72 -35.32
C HIS A 7 2.51 -5.68 -35.56
N ILE A 8 2.63 -4.95 -36.67
CA ILE A 8 1.68 -3.93 -37.12
C ILE A 8 0.26 -4.52 -37.14
N PHE A 9 -0.64 -3.92 -36.37
CA PHE A 9 -2.07 -4.20 -36.37
C PHE A 9 -2.84 -2.94 -36.79
N GLU A 10 -4.07 -3.12 -37.24
CA GLU A 10 -4.93 -2.03 -37.66
C GLU A 10 -5.43 -1.23 -36.45
N LYS A 11 -4.69 -0.18 -36.09
CA LYS A 11 -5.02 0.72 -34.97
C LYS A 11 -6.44 1.31 -35.05
N SER A 12 -6.98 1.49 -36.26
CA SER A 12 -8.33 2.01 -36.49
C SER A 12 -9.45 1.08 -35.99
N LYS A 13 -9.15 -0.19 -35.72
CA LYS A 13 -10.10 -1.18 -35.17
C LYS A 13 -10.02 -1.29 -33.65
N ALA A 14 -9.08 -0.60 -33.01
CA ALA A 14 -8.84 -0.70 -31.59
C ALA A 14 -10.01 -0.10 -30.78
N ILE A 15 -10.64 -0.94 -29.94
CA ILE A 15 -11.66 -0.52 -28.98
C ILE A 15 -11.02 -0.49 -27.60
N GLN A 16 -10.90 0.70 -27.02
CA GLN A 16 -10.38 0.88 -25.66
C GLN A 16 -11.34 0.28 -24.63
N LEU A 17 -10.81 -0.48 -23.67
CA LEU A 17 -11.58 -1.13 -22.62
C LEU A 17 -11.29 -0.62 -21.20
N THR A 18 -10.23 0.17 -21.03
CA THR A 18 -9.88 0.83 -19.76
C THR A 18 -10.38 2.27 -19.71
N SER A 19 -10.40 2.86 -18.52
CA SER A 19 -10.59 4.30 -18.35
C SER A 19 -9.59 5.11 -19.19
N ALA A 20 -10.05 6.22 -19.79
CA ALA A 20 -9.21 7.13 -20.57
C ALA A 20 -8.12 7.82 -19.74
N LEU A 21 -8.27 7.83 -18.41
CA LEU A 21 -7.31 8.41 -17.48
C LEU A 21 -6.16 7.45 -17.14
N SER A 22 -6.22 6.18 -17.53
CA SER A 22 -5.12 5.24 -17.30
C SER A 22 -3.93 5.53 -18.22
N ILE A 23 -2.73 5.44 -17.65
CA ILE A 23 -1.45 5.53 -18.35
C ILE A 23 -1.26 4.32 -19.30
N ARG A 24 -1.78 3.15 -18.92
CA ARG A 24 -1.68 1.88 -19.67
C ARG A 24 -3.06 1.41 -20.08
N GLN A 25 -3.32 1.38 -21.36
CA GLN A 25 -4.63 1.03 -21.88
C GLN A 25 -4.63 -0.36 -22.48
N ILE A 26 -5.75 -1.07 -22.32
CA ILE A 26 -6.02 -2.31 -23.05
C ILE A 26 -7.04 -2.03 -24.13
N PHE A 27 -6.70 -2.47 -25.33
CA PHE A 27 -7.55 -2.35 -26.50
C PHE A 27 -7.89 -3.74 -27.01
N ARG A 28 -9.15 -3.93 -27.37
CA ARG A 28 -9.57 -5.05 -28.18
C ARG A 28 -9.37 -4.71 -29.66
N ILE A 29 -8.62 -5.53 -30.38
CA ILE A 29 -8.31 -5.32 -31.80
C ILE A 29 -9.18 -6.18 -32.70
N ASP A 30 -9.49 -7.41 -32.27
CA ASP A 30 -10.34 -8.35 -32.99
C ASP A 30 -11.14 -9.23 -31.99
N LEU A 31 -11.76 -10.30 -32.47
CA LEU A 31 -12.35 -11.33 -31.64
C LEU A 31 -11.25 -12.00 -30.80
N ASP A 32 -11.38 -11.90 -29.48
CA ASP A 32 -10.48 -12.46 -28.48
C ASP A 32 -9.02 -11.96 -28.51
N GLU A 33 -8.73 -10.96 -29.34
CA GLU A 33 -7.41 -10.38 -29.47
C GLU A 33 -7.32 -9.03 -28.75
N TYR A 34 -6.31 -8.93 -27.89
CA TYR A 34 -6.08 -7.78 -27.03
C TYR A 34 -4.66 -7.27 -27.13
N VAL A 35 -4.51 -5.96 -26.98
CA VAL A 35 -3.22 -5.29 -26.90
C VAL A 35 -3.19 -4.35 -25.70
N VAL A 36 -2.13 -4.45 -24.92
CA VAL A 36 -1.79 -3.51 -23.86
C VAL A 36 -0.77 -2.52 -24.42
N ALA A 37 -1.09 -1.24 -24.36
CA ALA A 37 -0.29 -0.19 -24.96
C ALA A 37 -0.41 1.15 -24.21
N SER A 38 0.42 2.12 -24.57
CA SER A 38 0.18 3.52 -24.25
C SER A 38 -1.13 4.01 -24.89
N SER A 39 -1.70 5.08 -24.36
CA SER A 39 -2.98 5.64 -24.82
C SER A 39 -3.02 6.05 -26.30
N ASP A 40 -1.88 6.44 -26.85
CA ASP A 40 -1.69 6.80 -28.26
C ASP A 40 -1.30 5.60 -29.16
N LEU A 41 -1.27 4.38 -28.62
CA LEU A 41 -0.80 3.17 -29.28
C LEU A 41 0.63 3.28 -29.84
N SER A 42 1.45 4.23 -29.36
CA SER A 42 2.84 4.40 -29.82
C SER A 42 3.77 3.34 -29.23
N LYS A 43 3.48 2.88 -28.01
CA LYS A 43 4.24 1.86 -27.30
C LYS A 43 3.36 0.66 -27.00
N ILE A 44 3.67 -0.47 -27.63
CA ILE A 44 3.01 -1.75 -27.36
C ILE A 44 3.78 -2.48 -26.26
N HIS A 45 3.10 -2.74 -25.14
CA HIS A 45 3.67 -3.45 -24.00
C HIS A 45 3.48 -4.95 -24.15
N TYR A 46 2.28 -5.38 -24.54
CA TYR A 46 1.94 -6.80 -24.61
C TYR A 46 0.76 -7.04 -25.54
N ARG A 47 0.74 -8.19 -26.22
CA ARG A 47 -0.36 -8.57 -27.13
C ARG A 47 -0.65 -10.05 -26.97
N PHE A 48 -1.93 -10.40 -26.91
CA PHE A 48 -2.35 -11.77 -26.64
C PHE A 48 -3.73 -12.09 -27.22
N ILE A 49 -3.99 -13.39 -27.36
CA ILE A 49 -5.30 -13.94 -27.68
C ILE A 49 -5.80 -14.76 -26.49
N SER A 50 -7.03 -14.52 -26.03
CA SER A 50 -7.66 -15.33 -24.97
C SER A 50 -9.19 -15.20 -24.99
N ALA A 51 -9.86 -16.31 -25.22
CA ALA A 51 -11.32 -16.42 -25.13
C ALA A 51 -11.79 -16.29 -23.67
N GLU A 52 -11.01 -16.79 -22.72
CA GLU A 52 -11.28 -16.67 -21.28
C GLU A 52 -11.26 -15.21 -20.83
N PHE A 53 -10.28 -14.45 -21.31
CA PHE A 53 -10.20 -13.01 -21.07
C PHE A 53 -11.39 -12.26 -21.69
N SER A 54 -11.83 -12.65 -22.90
CA SER A 54 -13.05 -12.09 -23.49
C SER A 54 -14.30 -12.36 -22.68
N LEU A 55 -14.47 -13.60 -22.21
CA LEU A 55 -15.60 -13.97 -21.37
C LEU A 55 -15.59 -13.13 -20.08
N PHE A 56 -14.42 -12.97 -19.48
CA PHE A 56 -14.22 -12.13 -18.31
C PHE A 56 -14.60 -10.68 -18.58
N MET A 57 -14.04 -10.04 -19.61
CA MET A 57 -14.33 -8.64 -19.94
C MET A 57 -15.81 -8.38 -20.26
N ARG A 58 -16.55 -9.39 -20.70
CA ARG A 58 -18.02 -9.31 -20.89
C ARG A 58 -18.82 -9.51 -19.60
N THR A 59 -18.24 -10.18 -18.61
CA THR A 59 -18.92 -10.54 -17.36
C THR A 59 -18.64 -9.53 -16.25
N ILE A 60 -17.53 -8.78 -16.32
CA ILE A 60 -17.27 -7.74 -15.34
C ILE A 60 -18.29 -6.60 -15.49
N GLU A 61 -18.99 -6.31 -14.40
CA GLU A 61 -19.90 -5.16 -14.28
C GLU A 61 -19.19 -3.92 -13.72
N LEU A 62 -17.86 -3.98 -13.61
CA LEU A 62 -17.03 -2.95 -12.99
C LEU A 62 -16.05 -2.38 -13.99
N ASP A 63 -15.85 -1.07 -13.92
CA ASP A 63 -14.88 -0.36 -14.75
C ASP A 63 -13.44 -0.81 -14.45
N VAL A 64 -12.67 -1.01 -15.52
CA VAL A 64 -11.22 -1.21 -15.44
C VAL A 64 -10.56 0.16 -15.32
N VAL A 65 -10.04 0.45 -14.13
CA VAL A 65 -9.39 1.72 -13.80
C VAL A 65 -7.96 1.75 -14.35
N ASP A 66 -7.23 0.65 -14.21
CA ASP A 66 -5.85 0.54 -14.67
C ASP A 66 -5.46 -0.92 -14.93
N LEU A 67 -4.26 -1.13 -15.47
CA LEU A 67 -3.72 -2.46 -15.69
C LEU A 67 -2.17 -2.48 -15.66
N ASP A 68 -1.60 -3.64 -15.36
CA ASP A 68 -0.17 -3.91 -15.52
C ASP A 68 0.09 -5.27 -16.19
N VAL A 69 1.28 -5.43 -16.77
CA VAL A 69 1.77 -6.70 -17.31
C VAL A 69 3.07 -7.03 -16.61
N VAL A 70 3.06 -8.13 -15.87
CA VAL A 70 4.18 -8.59 -15.06
C VAL A 70 4.78 -9.84 -15.68
N GLU A 71 6.10 -9.82 -15.83
CA GLU A 71 6.88 -10.99 -16.22
C GLU A 71 7.43 -11.68 -14.95
N ILE A 72 6.91 -12.86 -14.64
CA ILE A 72 7.29 -13.64 -13.47
C ILE A 72 8.28 -14.72 -13.90
N LYS A 73 9.54 -14.57 -13.48
CA LYS A 73 10.59 -15.57 -13.70
C LYS A 73 10.58 -16.57 -12.54
N SER A 74 10.29 -17.84 -12.84
CA SER A 74 10.38 -18.90 -11.83
C SER A 74 11.85 -19.22 -11.51
N LEU A 75 12.23 -19.14 -10.23
CA LEU A 75 13.59 -19.45 -9.76
C LEU A 75 13.81 -20.97 -9.50
N CYS A 76 12.75 -21.79 -9.54
CA CYS A 76 12.79 -23.18 -9.10
C CYS A 76 12.67 -24.19 -10.26
N CYS A 77 13.75 -24.36 -11.03
CA CYS A 77 14.06 -25.58 -11.81
C CYS A 77 13.68 -25.63 -13.30
N ILE A 78 12.98 -24.65 -13.86
CA ILE A 78 12.85 -24.48 -15.32
C ILE A 78 12.75 -22.96 -15.53
N GLU A 79 13.51 -22.38 -16.46
CA GLU A 79 13.37 -20.98 -16.88
C GLU A 79 12.01 -20.79 -17.57
N MET A 80 10.93 -20.89 -16.81
CA MET A 80 9.59 -20.56 -17.23
C MET A 80 9.36 -19.09 -16.90
N THR A 81 9.23 -18.32 -17.96
CA THR A 81 8.75 -16.96 -17.91
C THR A 81 7.24 -17.03 -18.01
N ILE A 82 6.55 -16.64 -16.93
CA ILE A 82 5.09 -16.56 -16.88
C ILE A 82 4.70 -15.09 -17.07
N ILE A 83 3.84 -14.80 -18.03
CA ILE A 83 3.27 -13.46 -18.20
C ILE A 83 1.94 -13.40 -17.47
N GLU A 84 1.76 -12.37 -16.64
CA GLU A 84 0.54 -12.12 -15.89
C GLU A 84 0.03 -10.70 -16.16
N VAL A 85 -1.23 -10.58 -16.58
CA VAL A 85 -1.92 -9.29 -16.74
C VAL A 85 -2.70 -9.00 -15.46
N HIS A 86 -2.35 -7.92 -14.76
CA HIS A 86 -3.08 -7.43 -13.59
C HIS A 86 -4.09 -6.38 -14.02
N ILE A 87 -5.33 -6.51 -13.56
CA ILE A 87 -6.46 -5.65 -13.89
C ILE A 87 -6.95 -5.02 -12.59
N PHE A 88 -6.88 -3.70 -12.52
CA PHE A 88 -7.31 -2.92 -11.36
C PHE A 88 -8.72 -2.42 -11.60
N LEU A 89 -9.67 -2.90 -10.79
CA LEU A 89 -11.07 -2.51 -10.89
C LEU A 89 -11.36 -1.32 -9.97
N ALA A 90 -12.41 -0.56 -10.31
CA ALA A 90 -12.88 0.56 -9.47
C ALA A 90 -13.24 0.15 -8.03
N SER A 91 -13.56 -1.13 -7.81
CA SER A 91 -13.82 -1.71 -6.48
C SER A 91 -12.58 -1.94 -5.62
N ARG A 92 -11.39 -1.50 -6.06
CA ARG A 92 -10.08 -1.78 -5.44
C ARG A 92 -9.69 -3.27 -5.43
N LYS A 93 -10.40 -4.11 -6.19
CA LYS A 93 -10.02 -5.50 -6.43
C LYS A 93 -8.99 -5.56 -7.55
N ILE A 94 -8.00 -6.45 -7.40
CA ILE A 94 -7.02 -6.75 -8.42
C ILE A 94 -7.33 -8.15 -8.96
N MET A 95 -7.53 -8.26 -10.26
CA MET A 95 -7.72 -9.55 -10.92
C MET A 95 -6.53 -9.82 -11.82
N SER A 96 -5.96 -11.02 -11.75
CA SER A 96 -4.79 -11.37 -12.54
C SER A 96 -5.06 -12.54 -13.48
N PHE A 97 -4.65 -12.36 -14.74
CA PHE A 97 -4.75 -13.35 -15.80
C PHE A 97 -3.36 -13.82 -16.22
N ARG A 98 -3.06 -15.07 -15.95
CA ARG A 98 -1.80 -15.70 -16.33
C ARG A 98 -1.87 -16.33 -17.73
N ASP A 99 -0.72 -16.44 -18.38
CA ASP A 99 -0.58 -17.12 -19.67
C ASP A 99 -1.06 -18.59 -19.65
N ASP A 100 -0.89 -19.28 -18.51
CA ASP A 100 -1.43 -20.61 -18.21
C ASP A 100 -2.97 -20.69 -18.14
N GLY A 101 -3.67 -19.56 -18.34
CA GLY A 101 -5.13 -19.48 -18.38
C GLY A 101 -5.78 -19.42 -17.01
N LYS A 102 -5.00 -19.36 -15.92
CA LYS A 102 -5.55 -19.22 -14.57
C LYS A 102 -5.91 -17.76 -14.30
N LEU A 103 -7.17 -17.56 -13.92
CA LEU A 103 -7.65 -16.34 -13.27
C LEU A 103 -7.38 -16.44 -11.77
N ARG A 104 -6.74 -15.43 -11.21
CA ARG A 104 -6.66 -15.24 -9.75
C ARG A 104 -7.33 -13.92 -9.39
N ILE A 105 -8.09 -13.94 -8.31
CA ILE A 105 -8.71 -12.74 -7.75
C ILE A 105 -7.93 -12.42 -6.48
N THR A 106 -7.16 -11.35 -6.51
CA THR A 106 -6.49 -10.80 -5.34
C THR A 106 -7.36 -9.68 -4.80
N CYS A 107 -8.10 -9.96 -3.73
CA CYS A 107 -8.78 -8.89 -3.00
C CYS A 107 -7.71 -8.01 -2.33
N GLY A 108 -7.87 -6.70 -2.40
CA GLY A 108 -7.11 -5.79 -1.53
C GLY A 108 -7.33 -6.21 -0.08
N VAL A 109 -6.27 -6.15 0.73
CA VAL A 109 -6.40 -6.37 2.18
C VAL A 109 -7.22 -5.20 2.71
N GLU A 110 -8.36 -5.49 3.34
CA GLU A 110 -9.09 -4.48 4.10
C GLU A 110 -8.14 -4.00 5.21
N MET A 111 -7.79 -2.72 5.18
CA MET A 111 -7.10 -2.11 6.30
C MET A 111 -8.01 -2.25 7.52
N PRO A 112 -7.49 -2.72 8.68
CA PRO A 112 -8.31 -2.82 9.88
C PRO A 112 -9.00 -1.49 10.18
N ASP A 113 -10.25 -1.56 10.66
CA ASP A 113 -10.95 -0.38 11.16
C ASP A 113 -10.07 0.36 12.19
N GLY A 114 -9.90 1.67 12.00
CA GLY A 114 -9.03 2.50 12.83
C GLY A 114 -7.62 2.76 12.26
N TYR A 115 -7.24 2.13 11.13
CA TYR A 115 -6.04 2.51 10.38
C TYR A 115 -6.34 3.74 9.50
N TYR A 116 -6.15 4.92 10.05
CA TYR A 116 -6.25 6.18 9.31
C TYR A 116 -4.91 6.48 8.62
N ASP A 117 -4.93 7.23 7.51
CA ASP A 117 -3.74 7.89 6.95
C ASP A 117 -3.24 8.94 7.97
N GLN A 118 -2.68 8.44 9.07
CA GLN A 118 -2.12 9.25 10.12
C GLN A 118 -0.70 9.63 9.70
N ASN A 119 -0.45 10.93 9.60
CA ASN A 119 0.85 11.52 9.29
C ASN A 119 1.82 11.34 10.46
N TRP A 120 2.13 10.09 10.80
CA TRP A 120 3.13 9.75 11.81
C TRP A 120 4.41 9.36 11.13
N THR A 121 5.50 9.92 11.62
CA THR A 121 6.84 9.61 11.09
C THR A 121 7.62 8.81 12.13
N VAL A 122 8.40 7.84 11.67
CA VAL A 122 9.26 7.05 12.55
C VAL A 122 10.31 7.97 13.17
N ALA A 123 10.46 7.93 14.50
CA ALA A 123 11.34 8.84 15.23
C ALA A 123 12.81 8.68 14.82
N ALA A 124 13.24 7.43 14.55
CA ALA A 124 14.59 7.16 14.03
C ALA A 124 14.88 7.88 12.71
N GLU A 125 13.93 7.91 11.79
CA GLU A 125 14.06 8.62 10.51
C GLU A 125 14.03 10.14 10.71
N LEU A 126 13.12 10.63 11.56
CA LEU A 126 12.90 12.05 11.78
C LEU A 126 14.11 12.77 12.40
N PHE A 127 14.82 12.10 13.32
CA PHE A 127 15.92 12.69 14.08
C PHE A 127 17.29 12.10 13.72
N ASP A 128 17.39 11.38 12.60
CA ASP A 128 18.62 10.72 12.13
C ASP A 128 19.28 9.85 13.22
N LEU A 129 18.47 9.02 13.88
CA LEU A 129 18.92 8.09 14.91
C LEU A 129 19.05 6.66 14.35
N PRO A 130 19.83 5.78 14.99
CA PRO A 130 19.92 4.39 14.56
C PRO A 130 18.56 3.69 14.56
N MET A 131 18.28 2.91 13.51
CA MET A 131 17.07 2.07 13.35
C MET A 131 17.13 0.84 14.29
N ILE A 132 17.09 1.10 15.59
CA ILE A 132 17.10 0.10 16.67
C ILE A 132 16.13 0.51 17.77
N GLU A 133 15.69 -0.45 18.59
CA GLU A 133 14.79 -0.20 19.71
C GLU A 133 15.43 0.80 20.71
N PRO A 134 14.68 1.83 21.18
CA PRO A 134 13.25 2.06 20.95
C PRO A 134 12.88 2.86 19.69
N PHE A 135 13.84 3.48 19.02
CA PHE A 135 13.58 4.57 18.07
C PHE A 135 12.89 4.13 16.77
N ASP A 136 13.15 2.91 16.30
CA ASP A 136 12.52 2.31 15.11
C ASP A 136 11.04 1.93 15.33
N ARG A 137 10.64 1.76 16.60
CA ARG A 137 9.28 1.45 17.01
C ARG A 137 8.45 2.70 17.33
N MET A 138 9.10 3.82 17.59
CA MET A 138 8.42 5.08 17.93
C MET A 138 7.95 5.78 16.65
N MET A 139 6.65 6.05 16.56
CA MET A 139 6.09 6.94 15.54
C MET A 139 5.57 8.20 16.23
N MET A 140 5.88 9.39 15.71
CA MET A 140 5.50 10.64 16.36
C MET A 140 4.58 11.47 15.46
N SER A 141 3.55 12.07 16.06
CA SER A 141 2.77 13.12 15.42
C SER A 141 3.55 14.43 15.35
N GLU A 142 3.21 15.28 14.38
CA GLU A 142 3.76 16.62 14.26
C GLU A 142 3.57 17.47 15.52
N ASN A 143 2.47 17.28 16.25
CA ASN A 143 2.19 18.03 17.46
C ASN A 143 3.08 17.59 18.62
N VAL A 144 3.31 16.28 18.80
CA VAL A 144 4.29 15.80 19.80
C VAL A 144 5.67 16.32 19.48
N ILE A 145 6.09 16.25 18.21
CA ILE A 145 7.39 16.76 17.75
C ILE A 145 7.55 18.24 18.13
N ARG A 146 6.52 19.04 17.90
CA ARG A 146 6.51 20.47 18.22
C ARG A 146 6.61 20.74 19.73
N GLU A 147 5.88 20.00 20.55
CA GLU A 147 5.90 20.18 22.00
C GLU A 147 7.25 19.79 22.61
N VAL A 148 7.91 18.75 22.08
CA VAL A 148 9.19 18.30 22.62
C VAL A 148 10.40 19.02 22.03
N ALA A 149 10.23 19.80 20.96
CA ALA A 149 11.32 20.46 20.23
C ALA A 149 12.26 21.24 21.15
N SER A 150 11.71 22.05 22.07
CA SER A 150 12.53 22.87 22.99
C SER A 150 13.37 22.05 23.97
N PHE A 151 12.97 20.81 24.28
CA PHE A 151 13.74 19.88 25.10
C PHE A 151 14.79 19.16 24.24
N ILE A 152 14.42 18.78 23.02
CA ILE A 152 15.35 18.18 22.04
C ILE A 152 16.53 19.11 21.79
N ASP A 153 16.27 20.42 21.62
CA ASP A 153 17.32 21.42 21.41
C ASP A 153 18.27 21.55 22.62
N LYS A 154 17.79 21.28 23.83
CA LYS A 154 18.56 21.44 25.08
C LYS A 154 19.37 20.21 25.46
N ILE A 155 18.79 19.02 25.33
CA ILE A 155 19.37 17.77 25.86
C ILE A 155 19.53 16.65 24.80
N GLY A 156 19.11 16.91 23.56
CA GLY A 156 19.25 16.00 22.43
C GLY A 156 18.06 15.04 22.25
N ALA A 157 17.74 14.74 20.99
CA ALA A 157 16.61 13.88 20.61
C ALA A 157 16.69 12.49 21.25
N GLN A 158 17.87 11.87 21.24
CA GLN A 158 18.06 10.54 21.82
C GLN A 158 17.66 10.47 23.31
N ALA A 159 17.99 11.50 24.09
CA ALA A 159 17.67 11.53 25.52
C ALA A 159 16.16 11.73 25.74
N VAL A 160 15.57 12.68 25.01
CA VAL A 160 14.13 12.96 25.08
C VAL A 160 13.31 11.73 24.72
N LEU A 161 13.60 11.12 23.56
CA LEU A 161 12.85 9.98 23.04
C LEU A 161 12.99 8.73 23.93
N ARG A 162 14.20 8.46 24.46
CA ARG A 162 14.38 7.36 25.43
C ARG A 162 13.51 7.58 26.67
N ARG A 163 13.38 8.82 27.14
CA ARG A 163 12.56 9.11 28.30
C ARG A 163 11.07 8.95 28.00
N LEU A 164 10.59 9.44 26.86
CA LEU A 164 9.20 9.23 26.43
C LEU A 164 8.85 7.74 26.36
N TRP A 165 9.76 6.92 25.80
CA TRP A 165 9.60 5.47 25.75
C TRP A 165 9.52 4.83 27.14
N LEU A 166 10.37 5.28 28.08
CA LEU A 166 10.33 4.78 29.47
C LEU A 166 9.04 5.18 30.18
N ASP A 167 8.57 6.41 30.00
CA ASP A 167 7.31 6.90 30.59
C ASP A 167 6.12 6.09 30.03
N GLN A 168 6.09 5.84 28.72
CA GLN A 168 5.08 5.00 28.06
C GLN A 168 5.10 3.55 28.58
N ASN A 169 6.26 2.90 28.67
CA ASN A 169 6.34 1.54 29.19
C ASN A 169 5.92 1.43 30.66
N SER A 170 6.17 2.48 31.45
CA SER A 170 5.75 2.54 32.85
C SER A 170 4.24 2.70 32.99
N ALA A 171 3.59 3.38 32.05
CA ALA A 171 2.15 3.59 32.03
C ALA A 171 1.37 2.42 31.39
N SER A 172 2.03 1.63 30.54
CA SER A 172 1.40 0.53 29.78
C SER A 172 1.08 -0.66 30.68
N LYS A 173 -0.17 -1.15 30.63
CA LYS A 173 -0.59 -2.37 31.34
C LYS A 173 -0.23 -3.65 30.56
N PRO A 174 -0.09 -4.81 31.23
CA PRO A 174 0.08 -6.10 30.57
C PRO A 174 -1.07 -6.38 29.59
N LYS A 175 -0.73 -6.87 28.40
CA LYS A 175 -1.64 -7.00 27.24
C LYS A 175 -2.36 -8.33 27.22
N ASP A 176 -3.65 -8.30 26.87
CA ASP A 176 -4.27 -9.36 26.09
C ASP A 176 -4.05 -9.05 24.59
N LYS A 177 -3.71 -10.07 23.81
CA LYS A 177 -3.35 -9.88 22.39
C LYS A 177 -4.60 -9.40 21.64
N PHE A 178 -4.42 -8.41 20.74
CA PHE A 178 -5.37 -7.92 19.72
C PHE A 178 -6.22 -6.67 20.04
N GLU A 179 -6.07 -6.01 21.19
CA GLU A 179 -6.74 -4.72 21.41
C GLU A 179 -5.85 -3.51 21.09
N LEU A 180 -6.39 -2.53 20.34
CA LEU A 180 -5.81 -1.20 20.17
C LEU A 180 -5.95 -0.44 21.49
N ILE A 181 -4.95 -0.54 22.35
CA ILE A 181 -4.99 0.09 23.67
C ILE A 181 -4.36 1.48 23.59
N HIS A 182 -5.19 2.47 23.89
CA HIS A 182 -4.83 3.85 24.11
C HIS A 182 -4.36 4.02 25.55
N THR A 183 -3.11 4.47 25.73
CA THR A 183 -2.55 4.70 27.07
C THR A 183 -2.30 6.19 27.25
N ARG A 184 -2.87 6.79 28.30
CA ARG A 184 -2.50 8.14 28.73
C ARG A 184 -1.25 8.09 29.58
N VAL A 185 -0.29 8.94 29.28
CA VAL A 185 1.03 8.99 29.90
C VAL A 185 1.25 10.38 30.47
N ASN A 186 1.51 10.45 31.78
CA ASN A 186 1.99 11.67 32.43
C ASN A 186 3.52 11.67 32.36
N GLY A 187 4.07 12.19 31.26
CA GLY A 187 5.50 12.15 30.97
C GLY A 187 6.30 13.27 31.63
N GLU A 188 7.63 13.13 31.63
CA GLU A 188 8.54 14.14 32.18
C GLU A 188 8.49 15.46 31.41
N PHE A 189 8.37 15.41 30.07
CA PHE A 189 8.41 16.59 29.20
C PHE A 189 7.03 17.11 28.80
N LEU A 190 6.05 16.23 28.72
CA LEU A 190 4.68 16.54 28.35
C LEU A 190 3.74 15.43 28.83
N ASN A 191 2.46 15.74 28.94
CA ASN A 191 1.42 14.72 29.03
C ASN A 191 1.03 14.33 27.61
N PHE A 192 1.05 13.03 27.30
CA PHE A 192 0.81 12.52 25.96
C PHE A 192 -0.02 11.24 26.01
N GLY A 193 -0.52 10.81 24.86
CA GLY A 193 -1.07 9.49 24.66
C GLY A 193 -0.15 8.62 23.81
N SER A 194 -0.23 7.32 24.03
CA SER A 194 0.44 6.34 23.18
C SER A 194 -0.53 5.26 22.73
N GLN A 195 -0.38 4.83 21.47
CA GLN A 195 -1.18 3.76 20.88
C GLN A 195 -0.25 2.72 20.24
N GLU A 196 -0.29 1.49 20.72
CA GLU A 196 0.44 0.40 20.09
C GLU A 196 -0.36 -0.18 18.92
N GLN A 197 0.30 -0.22 17.76
CA GLN A 197 -0.25 -0.74 16.52
C GLN A 197 -0.04 -2.25 16.41
N ALA A 198 -0.86 -2.92 15.60
CA ALA A 198 -0.74 -4.36 15.37
C ALA A 198 0.65 -4.80 14.83
N CYS A 199 1.36 -3.91 14.16
CA CYS A 199 2.74 -4.14 13.68
C CYS A 199 3.81 -4.01 14.78
N GLY A 200 3.44 -3.68 16.01
CA GLY A 200 4.34 -3.53 17.15
C GLY A 200 5.01 -2.16 17.27
N ARG A 201 4.71 -1.21 16.37
CA ARG A 201 5.08 0.20 16.53
C ARG A 201 4.15 0.90 17.51
N VAL A 202 4.65 1.95 18.16
CA VAL A 202 3.91 2.75 19.12
C VAL A 202 3.84 4.18 18.61
N ALA A 203 2.62 4.66 18.37
CA ALA A 203 2.37 6.04 18.01
C ALA A 203 2.31 6.90 19.28
N PHE A 204 2.99 8.04 19.27
CA PHE A 204 2.99 9.04 20.31
C PHE A 204 2.18 10.25 19.82
N LEU A 205 1.17 10.61 20.59
CA LEU A 205 0.14 11.59 20.26
C LEU A 205 -0.02 12.58 21.41
N THR A 206 -0.38 13.81 21.12
CA THR A 206 -0.84 14.74 22.16
C THR A 206 -2.18 14.26 22.73
N THR A 207 -2.52 14.71 23.94
CA THR A 207 -3.81 14.37 24.56
C THR A 207 -5.01 14.89 23.76
N ILE A 208 -4.83 15.97 23.01
CA ILE A 208 -5.83 16.53 22.10
C ILE A 208 -6.07 15.58 20.93
N GLU A 209 -4.99 15.15 20.25
CA GLU A 209 -5.08 14.20 19.13
C GLU A 209 -5.74 12.88 19.54
N MET A 210 -5.45 12.39 20.75
CA MET A 210 -6.11 11.21 21.31
C MET A 210 -7.63 11.39 21.45
N HIS A 211 -8.07 12.56 21.92
CA HIS A 211 -9.51 12.86 22.03
C HIS A 211 -10.16 12.94 20.63
N GLU A 212 -9.50 13.58 19.66
CA GLU A 212 -10.01 13.69 18.28
C GLU A 212 -10.16 12.34 17.57
N LEU A 213 -9.27 11.38 17.87
CA LEU A 213 -9.30 10.03 17.34
C LEU A 213 -10.34 9.13 18.04
N GLY A 214 -11.12 9.66 18.99
CA GLY A 214 -12.15 8.88 19.70
C GLY A 214 -11.57 7.81 20.63
N CYS A 215 -10.33 8.02 21.10
CA CYS A 215 -9.56 7.09 21.91
C CYS A 215 -9.88 7.18 23.42
N GLU A 216 -11.06 7.67 23.79
CA GLU A 216 -11.50 7.89 25.18
C GLU A 216 -12.33 6.74 25.76
#